data_AF-A0A2V9D626-F1
#
_entry.id   AF-A0A2V9D626-F1
#
_cell.length_a   1.000
_cell.length_b   1.000
_cell.length_c   1.000
_cell.angle_alpha   90.00
_cell.angle_beta   90.00
_cell.angle_gamma   90.00
#
_symmetry.space_group_name_H-M   'P 1'
#
loop_
_entity.id
_entity.type
_entity.pdbx_description
1 polymer ?
#
loop_
_entity_poly.entity_id
_entity_poly.type
_entity_poly.pdbx_seq_one_letter_code
_entity_poly.pdbx_strand_id
1 'polypeptide(L)'
;MLMKIVGVVALGILLGGLTYVAGSVSADVPSAAHAVDAAACARLSSLKLPNATVTSVQVAPAGHFQPPTGAAEAFADLPSFCRVELTIKPSSDSDIKSETWLPLSGWNGKFQEVGNGGWNGFIQYAALATALRRGYATASTDTGHVGDTASFAPGHPEKLIDFGYRAVHETALRGKTVVAALYSAAPQLSYFTGCSGGGRQAFMEAQRYPGDFEGIIAGDPGRRKSSTSL
;
A
#
# COMPACT_ATOMS: atom_id res chain seq x y z
N MET A 1 -23.89 1.19 25.34
CA MET A 1 -24.08 2.13 24.21
C MET A 1 -23.88 1.34 22.93
N LEU A 2 -24.91 1.35 22.08
CA LEU A 2 -25.16 0.53 20.88
C LEU A 2 -25.34 -0.99 21.06
N MET A 3 -26.61 -1.38 21.09
CA MET A 3 -27.13 -2.75 21.17
C MET A 3 -27.26 -3.32 19.75
N LYS A 4 -26.66 -4.48 19.47
CA LYS A 4 -26.87 -5.22 18.22
C LYS A 4 -28.25 -5.90 18.29
N ILE A 5 -29.19 -5.46 17.46
CA ILE A 5 -30.50 -6.10 17.33
C ILE A 5 -30.35 -7.29 16.39
N VAL A 6 -30.47 -8.50 16.92
CA VAL A 6 -30.69 -9.73 16.14
C VAL A 6 -32.19 -9.84 15.90
N GLY A 7 -32.63 -9.64 14.66
CA GLY A 7 -34.03 -9.80 14.27
C GLY A 7 -34.37 -11.27 14.03
N VAL A 8 -35.31 -11.82 14.80
CA VAL A 8 -35.97 -13.10 14.54
C VAL A 8 -37.18 -12.82 13.63
N VAL A 9 -37.24 -13.47 12.47
CA VAL A 9 -38.42 -13.42 11.60
C VAL A 9 -39.35 -14.58 11.95
N ALA A 10 -40.50 -14.27 12.57
CA ALA A 10 -41.59 -15.20 12.77
C ALA A 10 -42.49 -15.21 11.51
N LEU A 11 -42.71 -16.39 10.94
CA LEU A 11 -43.56 -16.57 9.77
C LEU A 11 -45.02 -16.75 10.21
N GLY A 12 -45.80 -15.68 10.18
CA GLY A 12 -47.25 -15.71 10.34
C GLY A 12 -47.95 -15.73 8.99
N ILE A 13 -48.71 -16.79 8.69
CA ILE A 13 -49.55 -16.86 7.50
C ILE A 13 -50.90 -16.20 7.83
N LEU A 14 -51.16 -15.05 7.20
CA LEU A 14 -52.48 -14.41 7.17
C LEU A 14 -52.89 -14.20 5.72
N LEU A 15 -53.98 -14.87 5.32
CA LEU A 15 -54.63 -14.67 4.03
C LEU A 15 -55.34 -13.30 4.03
N GLY A 16 -54.77 -12.33 3.32
CA GLY A 16 -55.38 -11.02 3.07
C GLY A 16 -54.76 -10.39 1.83
N GLY A 17 -55.61 -9.98 0.88
CA GLY A 17 -55.21 -9.53 -0.46
C GLY A 17 -54.13 -8.45 -0.47
N LEU A 18 -53.03 -8.72 -1.17
CA LEU A 18 -51.90 -7.82 -1.31
C LEU A 18 -51.99 -7.10 -2.67
N THR A 19 -52.34 -5.81 -2.65
CA THR A 19 -52.08 -4.91 -3.77
C THR A 19 -50.57 -4.82 -3.97
N TYR A 20 -50.08 -5.31 -5.11
CA TYR A 20 -48.67 -5.29 -5.46
C TYR A 20 -48.28 -3.85 -5.86
N VAL A 21 -47.74 -3.07 -4.93
CA VAL A 21 -47.06 -1.82 -5.28
C VAL A 21 -45.70 -2.22 -5.85
N ALA A 22 -45.53 -2.08 -7.17
CA ALA A 22 -44.25 -2.25 -7.83
C ALA A 22 -43.29 -1.17 -7.35
N GLY A 23 -42.55 -1.46 -6.28
CA GLY A 23 -41.40 -0.67 -5.87
C GLY A 23 -40.32 -0.83 -6.94
N SER A 24 -40.00 0.26 -7.64
CA SER A 24 -38.83 0.34 -8.50
C SER A 24 -37.59 0.13 -7.62
N VAL A 25 -37.00 -1.06 -7.69
CA VAL A 25 -35.61 -1.27 -7.30
C VAL A 25 -34.75 -0.46 -8.26
N SER A 26 -34.29 0.71 -7.81
CA SER A 26 -33.16 1.38 -8.45
C SER A 26 -31.99 0.41 -8.37
N ALA A 27 -31.68 -0.23 -9.50
CA ALA A 27 -30.40 -0.90 -9.65
C ALA A 27 -29.33 0.18 -9.51
N ASP A 28 -28.53 0.10 -8.44
CA ASP A 28 -27.28 0.84 -8.35
C ASP A 28 -26.44 0.46 -9.56
N VAL A 29 -26.38 1.37 -10.52
CA VAL A 29 -25.47 1.27 -11.66
C VAL A 29 -24.06 1.19 -11.06
N PRO A 30 -23.22 0.19 -11.43
CA PRO A 30 -21.84 0.16 -10.98
C PRO A 30 -21.22 1.50 -11.37
N SER A 31 -20.85 2.31 -10.37
CA SER A 31 -20.09 3.53 -10.62
C SER A 31 -18.91 3.12 -11.48
N ALA A 32 -18.85 3.64 -12.72
CA ALA A 32 -17.64 3.57 -13.50
C ALA A 32 -16.51 4.02 -12.56
N ALA A 33 -15.53 3.15 -12.34
CA ALA A 33 -14.33 3.52 -11.59
C ALA A 33 -13.80 4.78 -12.29
N HIS A 34 -13.89 5.92 -11.63
CA HIS A 34 -13.52 7.20 -12.22
C HIS A 34 -12.06 7.09 -12.64
N ALA A 35 -11.82 7.04 -13.96
CA ALA A 35 -10.46 7.09 -14.47
C ALA A 35 -9.85 8.42 -14.02
N VAL A 36 -8.70 8.36 -13.39
CA VAL A 36 -7.97 9.52 -12.92
C VAL A 36 -7.13 10.05 -14.07
N ASP A 37 -7.26 11.35 -14.36
CA ASP A 37 -6.48 11.96 -15.42
C ASP A 37 -4.99 12.11 -15.04
N ALA A 38 -4.14 12.24 -16.05
CA ALA A 38 -2.70 12.44 -15.86
C ALA A 38 -2.37 13.75 -15.10
N ALA A 39 -3.25 14.76 -15.20
CA ALA A 39 -3.07 16.03 -14.50
C ALA A 39 -3.23 15.88 -12.98
N ALA A 40 -4.14 15.02 -12.52
CA ALA A 40 -4.32 14.68 -11.12
C ALA A 40 -3.08 14.02 -10.54
N CYS A 41 -2.45 13.12 -11.30
CA CYS A 41 -1.13 12.59 -10.92
C CYS A 41 -0.14 13.73 -10.73
N ALA A 42 0.06 14.60 -11.73
CA ALA A 42 1.02 15.70 -11.66
C ALA A 42 0.82 16.65 -10.46
N ARG A 43 -0.43 16.87 -10.00
CA ARG A 43 -0.73 17.71 -8.82
C ARG A 43 -0.11 17.18 -7.52
N LEU A 44 0.13 15.88 -7.42
CA LEU A 44 0.74 15.26 -6.25
C LEU A 44 2.16 15.77 -5.97
N SER A 45 2.85 16.35 -6.96
CA SER A 45 4.17 16.98 -6.77
C SER A 45 4.17 18.07 -5.70
N SER A 46 3.01 18.68 -5.45
CA SER A 46 2.83 19.74 -4.44
C SER A 46 2.32 19.23 -3.09
N LEU A 47 2.01 17.93 -2.97
CA LEU A 47 1.42 17.33 -1.77
C LEU A 47 2.34 17.53 -0.56
N LYS A 48 1.75 18.02 0.53
CA LYS A 48 2.46 18.21 1.80
C LYS A 48 2.24 16.99 2.68
N LEU A 49 3.33 16.41 3.15
CA LEU A 49 3.33 15.20 3.97
C LEU A 49 4.16 15.45 5.24
N PRO A 50 3.68 15.03 6.42
CA PRO A 50 4.48 15.09 7.63
C PRO A 50 5.75 14.25 7.50
N ASN A 51 6.90 14.86 7.80
CA ASN A 51 8.22 14.23 7.76
C ASN A 51 8.57 13.61 6.39
N ALA A 52 7.94 14.06 5.30
CA ALA A 52 8.20 13.50 3.97
C ALA A 52 8.11 14.56 2.88
N THR A 53 8.90 14.35 1.83
CA THR A 53 8.92 15.19 0.64
C THR A 53 8.65 14.33 -0.58
N VAL A 54 7.75 14.79 -1.46
CA VAL A 54 7.56 14.22 -2.79
C VAL A 54 8.76 14.60 -3.66
N THR A 55 9.55 13.61 -4.09
CA THR A 55 10.76 13.83 -4.87
C THR A 55 10.54 13.68 -6.38
N SER A 56 9.56 12.88 -6.78
CA SER A 56 9.22 12.65 -8.19
C SER A 56 7.76 12.21 -8.30
N VAL A 57 7.11 12.68 -9.36
CA VAL A 57 5.76 12.26 -9.74
C VAL A 57 5.73 12.08 -11.24
N GLN A 58 5.41 10.87 -11.69
CA GLN A 58 5.44 10.52 -13.11
C GLN A 58 4.24 9.65 -13.46
N VAL A 59 3.65 9.90 -14.63
CA VAL A 59 2.73 8.95 -15.23
C VAL A 59 3.56 7.94 -16.01
N ALA A 60 3.48 6.67 -15.63
CA ALA A 60 3.99 5.57 -16.42
C ALA A 60 2.90 5.12 -17.40
N PRO A 61 3.11 5.25 -18.72
CA PRO A 61 2.17 4.73 -19.70
C PRO A 61 2.06 3.20 -19.60
N ALA A 62 0.90 2.66 -19.97
CA ALA A 62 0.66 1.22 -19.93
C ALA A 62 1.73 0.47 -20.75
N GLY A 63 2.35 -0.54 -20.15
CA GLY A 63 3.40 -1.35 -20.76
C GLY A 63 4.74 -0.65 -21.03
N HIS A 64 4.93 0.61 -20.61
CA HIS A 64 6.15 1.39 -20.87
C HIS A 64 6.88 1.81 -19.60
N PHE A 65 6.71 1.07 -18.50
CA PHE A 65 7.47 1.34 -17.28
C PHE A 65 8.89 0.79 -17.37
N GLN A 66 9.88 1.66 -17.15
CA GLN A 66 11.29 1.30 -17.05
C GLN A 66 11.75 1.37 -15.58
N PRO A 67 12.00 0.23 -14.90
CA PRO A 67 12.57 0.28 -13.56
C PRO A 67 14.04 0.74 -13.60
N PRO A 68 14.54 1.40 -12.55
CA PRO A 68 15.96 1.75 -12.43
C PRO A 68 16.92 0.53 -12.49
N THR A 69 16.42 -0.66 -12.19
CA THR A 69 17.22 -1.90 -12.19
C THR A 69 17.48 -2.49 -13.58
N GLY A 70 16.80 -2.00 -14.63
CA GLY A 70 16.87 -2.57 -15.98
C GLY A 70 16.20 -3.95 -16.08
N ALA A 71 14.91 -3.99 -16.46
CA ALA A 71 14.14 -5.22 -16.72
C ALA A 71 12.76 -4.90 -17.32
N ALA A 72 12.70 -4.00 -18.31
CA ALA A 72 11.45 -3.38 -18.79
C ALA A 72 10.38 -4.40 -19.22
N GLU A 73 10.83 -5.51 -19.82
CA GLU A 73 10.01 -6.57 -20.36
C GLU A 73 9.12 -7.22 -19.30
N ALA A 74 9.59 -7.28 -18.05
CA ALA A 74 8.83 -7.80 -16.91
C ALA A 74 7.67 -6.89 -16.46
N PHE A 75 7.54 -5.70 -17.08
CA PHE A 75 6.54 -4.68 -16.77
C PHE A 75 5.69 -4.28 -18.00
N ALA A 76 5.84 -4.99 -19.11
CA ALA A 76 5.18 -4.69 -20.39
C ALA A 76 3.64 -4.86 -20.37
N ASP A 77 3.10 -5.57 -19.38
CA ASP A 77 1.66 -5.80 -19.18
C ASP A 77 1.05 -4.94 -18.08
N LEU A 78 1.81 -4.00 -17.50
CA LEU A 78 1.27 -3.10 -16.48
C LEU A 78 0.23 -2.12 -17.08
N PRO A 79 -0.86 -1.84 -16.34
CA PRO A 79 -1.76 -0.74 -16.72
C PRO A 79 -1.02 0.60 -16.61
N SER A 80 -1.60 1.68 -17.11
CA SER A 80 -1.07 3.02 -16.83
C SER A 80 -1.25 3.37 -15.35
N PHE A 81 -0.23 3.99 -14.75
CA PHE A 81 -0.24 4.33 -13.33
C PHE A 81 0.50 5.63 -13.03
N CYS A 82 0.10 6.27 -11.93
CA CYS A 82 0.85 7.35 -11.31
C CYS A 82 1.92 6.74 -10.38
N ARG A 83 3.18 7.07 -10.61
CA ARG A 83 4.32 6.73 -9.76
C ARG A 83 4.68 7.95 -8.92
N VAL A 84 4.65 7.80 -7.61
CA VAL A 84 5.02 8.85 -6.66
C VAL A 84 6.19 8.34 -5.83
N GLU A 85 7.31 9.06 -5.89
CA GLU A 85 8.51 8.78 -5.12
C GLU A 85 8.59 9.75 -3.94
N LEU A 86 8.88 9.23 -2.76
CA LEU A 86 8.97 9.98 -1.52
C LEU A 86 10.34 9.78 -0.88
N THR A 87 10.85 10.84 -0.26
CA THR A 87 11.86 10.74 0.80
C THR A 87 11.21 11.06 2.14
N ILE A 88 11.29 10.13 3.09
CA ILE A 88 10.69 10.21 4.42
C ILE A 88 11.81 10.28 5.48
N LYS A 89 11.72 11.24 6.40
CA LYS A 89 12.72 11.57 7.43
C LYS A 89 12.05 11.78 8.79
N PRO A 90 11.59 10.71 9.48
CA PRO A 90 11.03 10.82 10.83
C PRO A 90 12.03 11.23 11.90
N SER A 91 13.34 11.17 11.62
CA SER A 91 14.42 11.71 12.44
C SER A 91 15.49 12.37 11.55
N SER A 92 16.48 13.02 12.16
CA SER A 92 17.59 13.65 11.44
C SER A 92 18.57 12.67 10.76
N ASP A 93 18.60 11.41 11.22
CA ASP A 93 19.49 10.35 10.69
C ASP A 93 18.74 9.40 9.72
N SER A 94 17.41 9.49 9.68
CA SER A 94 16.58 8.76 8.73
C SER A 94 16.69 9.32 7.31
N ASP A 95 16.71 8.41 6.34
CA ASP A 95 16.55 8.71 4.92
C ASP A 95 15.86 7.52 4.23
N ILE A 96 14.55 7.42 4.41
CA ILE A 96 13.74 6.33 3.87
C ILE A 96 13.26 6.75 2.48
N LYS A 97 13.57 5.96 1.45
CA LYS A 97 12.93 6.10 0.14
C LYS A 97 11.71 5.19 0.08
N SER A 98 10.63 5.71 -0.47
CA SER A 98 9.44 4.92 -0.74
C SER A 98 8.85 5.27 -2.09
N GLU A 99 8.17 4.31 -2.69
CA GLU A 99 7.35 4.54 -3.86
C GLU A 99 5.92 4.13 -3.60
N THR A 100 4.97 4.89 -4.14
CA THR A 100 3.56 4.51 -4.23
C THR A 100 3.14 4.53 -5.70
N TRP A 101 2.63 3.41 -6.19
CA TRP A 101 2.12 3.23 -7.54
C TRP A 101 0.60 3.13 -7.49
N LEU A 102 -0.07 4.00 -8.25
CA LEU A 102 -1.52 4.15 -8.22
C LEU A 102 -2.08 3.96 -9.63
N PRO A 103 -2.87 2.90 -9.90
CA PRO A 103 -3.41 2.68 -11.23
C PRO A 103 -4.34 3.83 -11.62
N LEU A 104 -4.15 4.41 -12.81
CA LEU A 104 -4.97 5.55 -13.27
C LEU A 104 -6.40 5.11 -13.64
N SER A 105 -6.62 3.82 -13.86
CA SER A 105 -7.95 3.23 -14.04
C SER A 105 -7.99 1.84 -13.39
N GLY A 106 -9.18 1.38 -13.02
CA GLY A 106 -9.33 0.04 -12.43
C GLY A 106 -8.77 -0.11 -11.02
N TRP A 107 -8.62 0.99 -10.26
CA TRP A 107 -8.32 0.88 -8.83
C TRP A 107 -9.45 0.12 -8.12
N ASN A 108 -9.09 -0.92 -7.39
CA ASN A 108 -10.04 -1.83 -6.74
C ASN A 108 -10.47 -1.37 -5.33
N GLY A 109 -10.17 -0.12 -4.98
CA GLY A 109 -10.45 0.48 -3.67
C GLY A 109 -9.49 0.06 -2.56
N LYS A 110 -8.43 -0.71 -2.84
CA LYS A 110 -7.53 -1.27 -1.83
C LYS A 110 -6.09 -0.75 -1.95
N PHE A 111 -5.41 -0.74 -0.81
CA PHE A 111 -3.98 -0.47 -0.70
C PHE A 111 -3.22 -1.77 -0.39
N GLN A 112 -2.05 -1.97 -0.99
CA GLN A 112 -1.16 -3.08 -0.65
C GLN A 112 0.30 -2.63 -0.56
N GLU A 113 0.88 -2.71 0.62
CA GLU A 113 2.32 -2.54 0.81
C GLU A 113 3.05 -3.88 0.72
N VAL A 114 4.24 -3.86 0.11
CA VAL A 114 5.07 -5.05 -0.08
C VAL A 114 6.37 -4.96 0.71
N GLY A 115 6.69 -6.03 1.42
CA GLY A 115 7.89 -6.15 2.25
C GLY A 115 9.16 -6.48 1.47
N ASN A 116 10.30 -6.27 2.12
CA ASN A 116 11.65 -6.45 1.59
C ASN A 116 12.28 -7.79 2.02
N GLY A 117 13.27 -8.28 1.27
CA GLY A 117 14.06 -9.45 1.69
C GLY A 117 15.24 -9.09 2.59
N GLY A 118 15.81 -10.09 3.28
CA GLY A 118 17.17 -9.99 3.82
C GLY A 118 17.48 -8.73 4.63
N TRP A 119 18.48 -7.97 4.17
CA TRP A 119 18.85 -6.62 4.61
C TRP A 119 18.65 -5.61 3.47
N ASN A 120 17.68 -5.86 2.58
CA ASN A 120 17.54 -5.12 1.32
C ASN A 120 17.20 -3.65 1.58
N GLY A 121 18.03 -2.80 0.99
CA GLY A 121 17.98 -1.35 0.96
C GLY A 121 17.47 -0.81 -0.37
N PHE A 122 16.39 -1.39 -0.90
CA PHE A 122 15.87 -1.03 -2.23
C PHE A 122 14.39 -1.35 -2.42
N ILE A 123 13.77 -0.63 -3.37
CA ILE A 123 12.36 -0.77 -3.76
C ILE A 123 12.10 -2.11 -4.45
N GLN A 124 11.03 -2.80 -4.05
CA GLN A 124 10.67 -4.13 -4.55
C GLN A 124 9.77 -4.05 -5.80
N TYR A 125 10.31 -3.57 -6.93
CA TYR A 125 9.56 -3.30 -8.16
C TYR A 125 8.71 -4.47 -8.68
N ALA A 126 9.23 -5.70 -8.67
CA ALA A 126 8.46 -6.86 -9.13
C ALA A 126 7.23 -7.15 -8.25
N ALA A 127 7.32 -6.88 -6.95
CA ALA A 127 6.22 -7.05 -6.01
C ALA A 127 5.18 -5.91 -6.17
N LEU A 128 5.63 -4.67 -6.37
CA LEU A 128 4.75 -3.55 -6.75
C LEU A 128 3.95 -3.88 -8.02
N ALA A 129 4.64 -4.33 -9.08
CA ALA A 129 4.02 -4.73 -10.33
C ALA A 129 2.95 -5.83 -10.14
N THR A 130 3.22 -6.81 -9.29
CA THR A 130 2.27 -7.89 -8.98
C THR A 130 0.99 -7.37 -8.32
N ALA A 131 1.10 -6.42 -7.39
CA ALA A 131 -0.05 -5.77 -6.77
C ALA A 131 -0.80 -4.88 -7.76
N LEU A 132 -0.07 -4.08 -8.54
CA LEU A 132 -0.65 -3.14 -9.49
C LEU A 132 -1.50 -3.85 -10.56
N ARG A 133 -1.03 -5.00 -11.09
CA ARG A 133 -1.81 -5.85 -12.02
C ARG A 133 -3.17 -6.28 -11.48
N ARG A 134 -3.31 -6.36 -10.14
CA ARG A 134 -4.55 -6.75 -9.46
C ARG A 134 -5.41 -5.53 -9.07
N GLY A 135 -5.04 -4.33 -9.52
CA GLY A 135 -5.77 -3.08 -9.28
C GLY A 135 -5.53 -2.46 -7.91
N TYR A 136 -4.52 -2.89 -7.15
CA TYR A 136 -4.16 -2.24 -5.89
C TYR A 136 -3.42 -0.92 -6.16
N ALA A 137 -3.67 0.09 -5.34
CA ALA A 137 -2.65 1.10 -5.10
C ALA A 137 -1.59 0.48 -4.19
N THR A 138 -0.32 0.55 -4.55
CA THR A 138 0.72 -0.26 -3.90
C THR A 138 1.95 0.55 -3.53
N ALA A 139 2.58 0.18 -2.42
CA ALA A 139 3.77 0.87 -1.93
C ALA A 139 4.89 -0.08 -1.53
N SER A 140 6.13 0.43 -1.56
CA SER A 140 7.34 -0.27 -1.13
C SER A 140 8.35 0.76 -0.64
N THR A 141 9.23 0.35 0.26
CA THR A 141 10.30 1.16 0.82
C THR A 141 11.66 0.51 0.61
N ASP A 142 12.72 1.31 0.62
CA ASP A 142 14.10 0.84 0.71
C ASP A 142 14.52 0.54 2.16
N THR A 143 13.64 0.67 3.14
CA THR A 143 13.91 0.44 4.56
C THR A 143 14.89 1.40 5.25
N GLY A 144 15.28 2.51 4.61
CA GLY A 144 16.09 3.56 5.23
C GLY A 144 17.59 3.52 4.91
N HIS A 145 18.02 2.65 4.00
CA HIS A 145 19.41 2.50 3.59
C HIS A 145 19.54 1.96 2.16
N VAL A 146 20.78 1.92 1.65
CA VAL A 146 21.14 1.37 0.33
C VAL A 146 22.01 0.13 0.50
N GLY A 147 21.81 -0.86 -0.36
CA GLY A 147 22.56 -2.11 -0.36
C GLY A 147 21.81 -3.24 0.36
N ASP A 148 22.43 -4.41 0.51
CA ASP A 148 21.78 -5.64 0.97
C ASP A 148 22.51 -6.28 2.17
N THR A 149 23.29 -5.47 2.90
CA THR A 149 24.04 -5.88 4.09
C THR A 149 23.71 -4.98 5.28
N ALA A 150 24.17 -5.36 6.48
CA ALA A 150 23.97 -4.57 7.71
C ALA A 150 24.97 -3.41 7.89
N SER A 151 25.74 -3.04 6.85
CA SER A 151 26.77 -2.01 6.94
C SER A 151 26.24 -0.60 7.25
N PHE A 152 24.94 -0.38 7.05
CA PHE A 152 24.27 0.87 7.39
C PHE A 152 24.09 1.10 8.90
N ALA A 153 24.19 0.07 9.74
CA ALA A 153 23.77 0.13 11.14
C ALA A 153 24.81 0.71 12.12
N PRO A 154 26.13 0.42 12.01
CA PRO A 154 27.12 0.96 12.96
C PRO A 154 27.11 2.49 13.01
N GLY A 155 26.90 3.05 14.21
CA GLY A 155 26.83 4.51 14.41
C GLY A 155 25.52 5.18 14.00
N HIS A 156 24.57 4.45 13.42
CA HIS A 156 23.30 4.97 12.91
C HIS A 156 22.09 4.24 13.53
N PRO A 157 21.78 4.49 14.81
CA PRO A 157 20.70 3.79 15.52
C PRO A 157 19.33 4.05 14.88
N GLU A 158 19.10 5.23 14.32
CA GLU A 158 17.83 5.56 13.66
C GLU A 158 17.62 4.77 12.38
N LYS A 159 18.68 4.50 11.61
CA LYS A 159 18.60 3.63 10.43
C LYS A 159 18.29 2.18 10.80
N LEU A 160 18.82 1.70 11.93
CA LEU A 160 18.44 0.38 12.45
C LEU A 160 16.97 0.34 12.89
N ILE A 161 16.44 1.44 13.43
CA ILE A 161 15.01 1.58 13.75
C ILE A 161 14.15 1.62 12.47
N ASP A 162 14.59 2.34 11.44
CA ASP A 162 13.94 2.40 10.12
C ASP A 162 13.81 1.00 9.53
N PHE A 163 14.91 0.26 9.45
CA PHE A 163 14.93 -1.12 8.97
C PHE A 163 14.12 -2.08 9.86
N GLY A 164 14.17 -1.85 11.17
CA GLY A 164 13.56 -2.71 12.16
C GLY A 164 12.05 -2.71 12.09
N TYR A 165 11.43 -1.52 12.04
CA TYR A 165 9.98 -1.39 12.05
C TYR A 165 9.43 -0.06 11.52
N ARG A 166 10.22 1.03 11.46
CA ARG A 166 9.64 2.35 11.21
C ARG A 166 9.42 2.64 9.72
N ALA A 167 10.25 2.13 8.83
CA ALA A 167 10.15 2.46 7.40
C ALA A 167 8.85 1.94 6.74
N VAL A 168 8.41 0.74 7.11
CA VAL A 168 7.15 0.14 6.62
C VAL A 168 5.96 0.96 7.11
N HIS A 169 5.84 1.15 8.42
CA HIS A 169 4.83 2.02 9.02
C HIS A 169 4.76 3.42 8.38
N GLU A 170 5.90 4.09 8.25
CA GLU A 170 5.93 5.44 7.67
C GLU A 170 5.47 5.43 6.21
N THR A 171 5.86 4.40 5.45
CA THR A 171 5.43 4.19 4.06
C THR A 171 3.93 3.92 3.97
N ALA A 172 3.36 3.11 4.88
CA ALA A 172 1.93 2.84 4.93
C ALA A 172 1.14 4.14 5.14
N LEU A 173 1.53 4.96 6.12
CA LEU A 173 0.85 6.22 6.42
C LEU A 173 0.90 7.20 5.24
N ARG A 174 2.07 7.40 4.62
CA ARG A 174 2.22 8.38 3.53
C ARG A 174 1.64 7.84 2.23
N GLY A 175 1.82 6.56 1.94
CA GLY A 175 1.22 5.89 0.78
C GLY A 175 -0.30 6.02 0.80
N LYS A 176 -0.97 5.75 1.94
CA LYS A 176 -2.42 5.95 2.07
C LYS A 176 -2.85 7.41 1.91
N THR A 177 -2.03 8.36 2.36
CA THR A 177 -2.28 9.79 2.14
C THR A 177 -2.18 10.15 0.66
N VAL A 178 -1.20 9.61 -0.07
CA VAL A 178 -1.07 9.76 -1.52
C VAL A 178 -2.26 9.15 -2.25
N VAL A 179 -2.73 7.97 -1.84
CA VAL A 179 -3.95 7.32 -2.37
C VAL A 179 -5.17 8.23 -2.19
N ALA A 180 -5.37 8.74 -0.98
CA ALA A 180 -6.48 9.65 -0.68
C ALA A 180 -6.42 10.93 -1.52
N ALA A 181 -5.22 11.47 -1.74
CA ALA A 181 -5.03 12.68 -2.55
C ALA A 181 -5.32 12.45 -4.04
N LEU A 182 -4.96 11.29 -4.60
CA LEU A 182 -5.20 11.01 -6.02
C LEU A 182 -6.66 10.68 -6.31
N TYR A 183 -7.25 9.79 -5.51
CA TYR A 183 -8.61 9.26 -5.75
C TYR A 183 -9.71 10.06 -5.06
N SER A 184 -9.35 11.08 -4.27
CA SER A 184 -10.29 11.79 -3.38
C SER A 184 -11.03 10.84 -2.41
N ALA A 185 -10.44 9.69 -2.11
CA ALA A 185 -11.01 8.65 -1.26
C ALA A 185 -9.88 7.83 -0.61
N ALA A 186 -10.01 7.56 0.69
CA ALA A 186 -9.10 6.65 1.38
C ALA A 186 -9.28 5.20 0.87
N PRO A 187 -8.24 4.35 0.96
CA PRO A 187 -8.41 2.92 0.71
C PRO A 187 -9.47 2.33 1.64
N GLN A 188 -10.36 1.49 1.10
CA GLN A 188 -11.38 0.78 1.86
C GLN A 188 -10.78 -0.33 2.73
N LEU A 189 -9.73 -0.98 2.23
CA LEU A 189 -8.94 -1.98 2.93
C LEU A 189 -7.47 -1.82 2.55
N SER A 190 -6.59 -2.14 3.49
CA SER A 190 -5.14 -2.07 3.39
C SER A 190 -4.54 -3.41 3.73
N TYR A 191 -3.60 -3.86 2.90
CA TYR A 191 -2.92 -5.14 3.07
C TYR A 191 -1.41 -4.97 3.12
N PHE A 192 -0.76 -5.82 3.91
CA PHE A 192 0.69 -6.01 3.85
C PHE A 192 1.01 -7.43 3.39
N THR A 193 1.99 -7.59 2.51
CA THR A 193 2.50 -8.92 2.14
C THR A 193 4.01 -8.92 2.09
N GLY A 194 4.64 -9.93 2.67
CA GLY A 194 6.08 -10.08 2.65
C GLY A 194 6.53 -11.50 2.94
N CYS A 195 7.71 -11.86 2.45
CA CYS A 195 8.34 -13.16 2.68
C CYS A 195 9.75 -12.97 3.27
N SER A 196 10.23 -13.87 4.14
CA SER A 196 11.56 -13.79 4.76
C SER A 196 11.74 -12.51 5.61
N GLY A 197 12.57 -11.57 5.16
CA GLY A 197 12.66 -10.22 5.73
C GLY A 197 11.29 -9.52 5.78
N GLY A 198 10.46 -9.76 4.77
CA GLY A 198 9.12 -9.20 4.66
C GLY A 198 8.17 -9.88 5.61
N GLY A 199 8.37 -11.18 5.87
CA GLY A 199 7.64 -11.86 6.93
C GLY A 199 8.01 -11.30 8.31
N ARG A 200 9.26 -10.90 8.56
CA ARG A 200 9.63 -10.17 9.79
C ARG A 200 8.89 -8.84 9.87
N GLN A 201 8.92 -8.03 8.79
CA GLN A 201 8.21 -6.75 8.73
C GLN A 201 6.71 -6.93 8.98
N ALA A 202 6.08 -7.94 8.39
CA ALA A 202 4.67 -8.28 8.62
C ALA A 202 4.35 -8.51 10.11
N PHE A 203 5.22 -9.21 10.83
CA PHE A 203 5.07 -9.40 12.28
C PHE A 203 5.27 -8.09 13.05
N MET A 204 6.21 -7.25 12.64
CA MET A 204 6.43 -5.95 13.27
C MET A 204 5.22 -5.02 13.10
N GLU A 205 4.62 -4.99 11.91
CA GLU A 205 3.37 -4.25 11.66
C GLU A 205 2.23 -4.78 12.54
N ALA A 206 2.02 -6.10 12.57
CA ALA A 206 0.98 -6.70 13.40
C ALA A 206 1.13 -6.41 14.91
N GLN A 207 2.38 -6.37 15.39
CA GLN A 207 2.68 -6.21 16.83
C GLN A 207 2.74 -4.75 17.27
N ARG A 208 3.31 -3.87 16.44
CA ARG A 208 3.64 -2.49 16.81
C ARG A 208 2.66 -1.48 16.22
N TYR A 209 2.09 -1.78 15.06
CA TYR A 209 1.22 -0.90 14.30
C TYR A 209 -0.05 -1.64 13.86
N PRO A 210 -0.86 -2.16 14.79
CA PRO A 210 -2.02 -2.98 14.46
C PRO A 210 -3.12 -2.24 13.68
N GLY A 211 -3.04 -0.90 13.57
CA GLY A 211 -3.94 -0.08 12.76
C GLY A 211 -3.48 0.15 11.32
N ASP A 212 -2.29 -0.34 10.93
CA ASP A 212 -1.74 -0.05 9.61
C ASP A 212 -2.35 -0.94 8.52
N PHE A 213 -2.83 -2.14 8.84
CA PHE A 213 -3.36 -3.05 7.82
C PHE A 213 -4.53 -3.88 8.36
N GLU A 214 -5.59 -3.99 7.57
CA GLU A 214 -6.72 -4.89 7.84
C GLU A 214 -6.36 -6.36 7.53
N GLY A 215 -5.35 -6.61 6.69
CA GLY A 215 -4.87 -7.96 6.38
C GLY A 215 -3.36 -8.04 6.20
N ILE A 216 -2.73 -9.04 6.83
CA ILE A 216 -1.27 -9.24 6.77
C ILE A 216 -0.97 -10.66 6.31
N ILE A 217 -0.16 -10.80 5.26
CA ILE A 217 0.34 -12.07 4.73
C ILE A 217 1.84 -12.16 5.03
N ALA A 218 2.21 -13.03 5.97
CA ALA A 218 3.58 -13.25 6.40
C ALA A 218 4.10 -14.62 5.93
N GLY A 219 4.89 -14.63 4.86
CA GLY A 219 5.62 -15.82 4.38
C GLY A 219 6.97 -15.97 5.08
N ASP A 220 7.34 -17.21 5.43
CA ASP A 220 8.64 -17.59 6.03
C ASP A 220 9.27 -16.51 6.94
N PRO A 221 8.60 -16.08 8.03
CA PRO A 221 9.00 -14.89 8.75
C PRO A 221 10.37 -15.07 9.43
N GLY A 222 11.34 -14.24 9.04
CA GLY A 222 12.67 -14.20 9.65
C GLY A 222 12.65 -13.61 11.07
N ARG A 223 12.23 -14.41 12.06
CA ARG A 223 11.94 -13.94 13.43
C ARG A 223 13.15 -13.55 14.29
N ARG A 224 14.40 -13.84 13.89
CA ARG A 224 15.61 -13.49 14.67
C ARG A 224 16.81 -13.12 13.78
N LYS A 225 17.15 -11.83 13.71
CA LYS A 225 18.42 -11.32 13.14
C LYS A 225 19.50 -11.08 14.21
N SER A 226 19.13 -11.06 15.50
CA SER A 226 20.09 -10.94 16.62
C SER A 226 20.85 -12.23 16.91
N SER A 227 20.44 -13.37 16.33
CA SER A 227 21.08 -14.68 16.51
C SER A 227 21.79 -15.19 15.25
N THR A 228 21.82 -14.40 14.17
CA THR A 228 22.60 -14.70 12.98
C THR A 228 23.89 -13.91 13.10
N SER A 229 24.98 -14.59 13.42
CA SER A 229 26.30 -14.01 13.68
C SER A 229 26.70 -13.02 12.60
N LEU A 230 27.10 -11.82 13.04
CA LEU A 230 27.96 -10.91 12.29
C LEU A 230 29.36 -11.51 12.14
#